data_AF-A0A929RUL4-F1
#
_entry.id   AF-A0A929RUL4-F1
#
_cell.length_a   1.000
_cell.length_b   1.000
_cell.length_c   1.000
_cell.angle_alpha   90.00
_cell.angle_beta   90.00
_cell.angle_gamma   90.00
#
_symmetry.space_group_name_H-M   'P 1'
#
loop_
_entity.id
_entity.type
_entity.pdbx_description
1 polymer ?
#
loop_
_entity_poly.entity_id
_entity_poly.type
_entity_poly.pdbx_seq_one_letter_code
_entity_poly.pdbx_strand_id
1 'polypeptide(L)'
;MIYIGIDTGVHTGIAVWDNKQRSFECVEAVKIHQAMKTVLDRAKECLERGVRICVRVEDPRQRTWYGTNKMSREEERKRLQGVGSVKRDASVWEDFLTDLVKEFGTVLDFQMVAPKNNKTKLSSNQFNAYTRWNRRTNEHGRDAAMLVFGF
;
A
#
# COMPACT_ATOMS: atom_id res chain seq x y z
N MET A 1 -4.75 -0.74 17.29
CA MET A 1 -4.46 -1.58 16.12
C MET A 1 -3.76 -0.68 15.12
N ILE A 2 -2.66 -1.17 14.54
CA ILE A 2 -1.90 -0.43 13.55
C ILE A 2 -2.30 -0.95 12.16
N TYR A 3 -2.45 -0.04 11.21
CA TYR A 3 -2.71 -0.39 9.82
C TYR A 3 -1.57 0.09 8.95
N ILE A 4 -1.06 -0.77 8.08
CA ILE A 4 -0.04 -0.41 7.08
C ILE A 4 -0.64 -0.50 5.69
N GLY A 5 -0.61 0.59 4.94
CA GLY A 5 -1.00 0.62 3.54
C GLY A 5 0.22 0.47 2.65
N ILE A 6 0.14 -0.36 1.62
CA ILE A 6 1.20 -0.60 0.64
C ILE A 6 0.65 -0.39 -0.78
N ASP A 7 1.24 0.55 -1.50
CA ASP A 7 1.04 0.72 -2.95
C ASP A 7 2.17 -0.01 -3.71
N THR A 8 1.82 -1.04 -4.48
CA THR A 8 2.80 -1.93 -5.11
C THR A 8 3.38 -1.33 -6.39
N GLY A 9 4.71 -1.36 -6.49
CA GLY A 9 5.45 -0.99 -7.69
C GLY A 9 6.92 -0.70 -7.40
N VAL A 10 7.67 -0.28 -8.42
CA VAL A 10 9.12 0.05 -8.31
C VAL A 10 9.37 1.09 -7.21
N HIS A 11 8.51 2.10 -7.14
CA HIS A 11 8.42 3.03 -6.01
C HIS A 11 7.24 2.60 -5.16
N THR A 12 7.52 1.81 -4.13
CA THR A 12 6.50 1.27 -3.24
C THR A 12 6.05 2.35 -2.27
N GLY A 13 4.78 2.74 -2.33
CA GLY A 13 4.18 3.62 -1.34
C GLY A 13 3.98 2.86 -0.03
N ILE A 14 4.32 3.47 1.10
CA ILE A 14 4.06 2.92 2.42
C ILE A 14 3.44 3.99 3.31
N ALA A 15 2.40 3.61 4.03
CA ALA A 15 1.76 4.46 5.02
C ALA A 15 1.43 3.68 6.29
N VAL A 16 1.63 4.29 7.44
CA VAL A 16 1.32 3.69 8.76
C VAL A 16 0.27 4.55 9.44
N TRP A 17 -0.87 3.94 9.75
CA TRP A 17 -2.01 4.55 10.42
C TRP A 17 -2.19 3.95 11.81
N ASP A 18 -2.18 4.80 12.83
CA ASP A 18 -2.54 4.41 14.19
C ASP A 18 -4.02 4.72 14.43
N ASN A 19 -4.84 3.67 14.54
CA ASN A 19 -6.27 3.82 14.80
C ASN A 19 -6.55 4.45 16.18
N LYS A 20 -5.68 4.24 17.18
CA LYS A 20 -5.88 4.87 18.50
C LYS A 20 -5.73 6.38 18.44
N GLN A 21 -4.70 6.86 17.73
CA GLN A 21 -4.44 8.30 17.57
C GLN A 21 -5.24 8.92 16.43
N ARG A 22 -5.83 8.10 15.57
CA ARG A 22 -6.53 8.50 14.33
C ARG A 22 -5.66 9.42 13.47
N SER A 23 -4.39 9.05 13.33
CA SER A 23 -3.40 9.82 12.59
C SER A 23 -2.39 8.91 11.90
N PHE A 24 -1.77 9.44 10.85
CA PHE A 24 -0.62 8.79 10.22
C PHE A 24 0.64 8.99 11.07
N GLU A 25 1.44 7.95 11.18
CA GLU A 25 2.81 8.02 11.70
C GLU A 25 3.83 8.20 10.58
N CYS A 26 3.55 7.58 9.42
CA CYS A 26 4.41 7.59 8.25
C CYS A 26 3.58 7.61 6.97
N VAL A 27 4.03 8.39 5.98
CA VAL A 27 3.52 8.40 4.61
C VAL A 27 4.70 8.73 3.69
N GLU A 28 5.22 7.74 2.96
CA GLU A 28 6.37 7.90 2.08
C GLU A 28 6.35 6.93 0.90
N ALA A 29 7.32 7.04 -0.01
CA ALA A 29 7.57 5.99 -1.00
C ALA A 29 9.04 5.62 -0.99
N VAL A 30 9.29 4.32 -0.97
CA VAL A 30 10.59 3.71 -0.79
C VAL A 30 10.76 2.58 -1.81
N LYS A 31 11.93 1.95 -1.83
CA LYS A 31 12.11 0.72 -2.62
C LYS A 31 11.38 -0.44 -1.93
N ILE A 32 10.93 -1.43 -2.71
CA ILE A 32 10.17 -2.59 -2.20
C ILE A 32 10.83 -3.28 -0.99
N HIS A 33 12.14 -3.51 -1.03
CA HIS A 33 12.88 -4.15 0.07
C HIS A 33 12.94 -3.28 1.33
N GLN A 34 12.93 -1.95 1.19
CA GLN A 34 12.87 -1.03 2.33
C GLN A 34 11.47 -1.08 2.96
N ALA A 35 10.42 -1.08 2.14
CA ALA A 35 9.04 -1.24 2.62
C ALA A 35 8.85 -2.59 3.35
N MET A 36 9.36 -3.69 2.80
CA MET A 36 9.31 -5.02 3.44
C MET A 36 10.03 -5.03 4.79
N LYS A 37 11.22 -4.43 4.87
CA LYS A 37 11.93 -4.26 6.14
C LYS A 37 11.12 -3.46 7.14
N THR A 38 10.51 -2.35 6.74
CA THR A 38 9.65 -1.54 7.61
C THR A 38 8.46 -2.35 8.14
N VAL A 39 7.80 -3.15 7.29
CA VAL A 39 6.68 -4.02 7.71
C VAL A 39 7.16 -5.04 8.75
N LEU A 40 8.30 -5.70 8.51
CA LEU A 40 8.88 -6.67 9.43
C LEU A 40 9.23 -6.03 10.78
N ASP A 41 9.91 -4.89 10.78
CA ASP A 41 10.31 -4.18 11.99
C ASP A 41 9.08 -3.74 12.80
N ARG A 42 8.02 -3.26 12.12
CA ARG A 42 6.75 -2.91 12.77
C ARG A 42 5.99 -4.12 13.29
N ALA A 43 6.03 -5.26 12.60
CA ALA A 43 5.42 -6.50 13.07
C ALA A 43 6.06 -6.97 14.38
N LYS A 44 7.39 -6.91 14.48
CA LYS A 44 8.15 -7.21 15.71
C LYS A 44 7.78 -6.28 16.86
N GLU A 45 7.79 -4.98 16.61
CA GLU A 45 7.40 -3.97 17.61
C GLU A 45 5.96 -4.20 18.12
N CYS A 46 5.04 -4.51 17.19
CA CYS A 46 3.65 -4.79 17.51
C CYS A 46 3.48 -6.08 18.32
N LEU A 47 4.25 -7.13 18.02
CA LEU A 47 4.29 -8.37 18.78
C LEU A 47 4.75 -8.13 20.22
N GLU A 48 5.86 -7.41 20.41
CA GLU A 48 6.40 -7.08 21.74
C GLU A 48 5.40 -6.26 22.57
N ARG A 49 4.65 -5.36 21.92
CA ARG A 49 3.65 -4.50 22.57
C ARG A 49 2.27 -5.17 22.71
N GLY A 50 2.07 -6.37 22.17
CA GLY A 50 0.75 -7.02 22.12
C GLY A 50 -0.30 -6.24 21.33
N VAL A 51 0.12 -5.47 20.32
CA VAL A 51 -0.77 -4.66 19.47
C VAL A 51 -0.97 -5.36 18.14
N ARG A 52 -2.22 -5.55 17.71
CA ARG A 52 -2.50 -6.10 16.37
C ARG A 52 -2.09 -5.14 15.26
N ILE A 53 -1.56 -5.70 14.18
CA ILE A 53 -1.19 -5.00 12.94
C ILE A 53 -1.92 -5.61 11.75
N CYS A 54 -2.41 -4.78 10.83
CA CYS A 54 -3.01 -5.22 9.59
C CYS A 54 -2.36 -4.53 8.38
N VAL A 55 -1.84 -5.32 7.44
CA VAL A 55 -1.22 -4.81 6.22
C VAL A 55 -2.23 -4.88 5.07
N ARG A 56 -2.50 -3.75 4.41
CA ARG A 56 -3.36 -3.65 3.22
C ARG A 56 -2.50 -3.35 2.02
N VAL A 57 -2.45 -4.27 1.07
CA VAL A 57 -1.62 -4.15 -0.13
C VAL A 57 -2.53 -3.94 -1.34
N GLU A 58 -2.26 -2.94 -2.17
CA GLU A 58 -2.94 -2.80 -3.45
C GLU A 58 -2.55 -3.97 -4.38
N ASP A 59 -3.55 -4.67 -4.94
CA ASP A 59 -3.34 -5.83 -5.81
C ASP A 59 -3.92 -5.58 -7.21
N PRO A 60 -3.08 -5.19 -8.18
CA PRO A 60 -3.52 -4.94 -9.56
C PRO A 60 -4.03 -6.19 -10.27
N ARG A 61 -3.78 -7.41 -9.75
CA ARG A 61 -4.36 -8.66 -10.27
C ARG A 61 -5.87 -8.70 -10.07
N GLN A 62 -6.39 -8.01 -9.05
CA GLN A 62 -7.83 -7.95 -8.72
C GLN A 62 -8.59 -6.84 -9.45
N ARG A 63 -7.96 -6.14 -10.41
CA ARG A 63 -8.62 -5.07 -11.17
C ARG A 63 -9.75 -5.64 -12.03
N THR A 64 -10.98 -5.14 -11.80
CA THR A 64 -12.19 -5.60 -12.53
C THR A 64 -12.59 -4.69 -13.70
N TRP A 65 -12.01 -3.49 -13.83
CA TRP A 65 -12.25 -2.58 -14.95
C TRP A 65 -11.08 -2.58 -15.94
N TYR A 66 -11.33 -3.18 -17.10
CA TYR A 66 -10.51 -2.99 -18.29
C TYR A 66 -11.06 -1.79 -19.04
N GLY A 67 -10.34 -0.67 -19.01
CA GLY A 67 -10.79 0.56 -19.67
C GLY A 67 -11.00 0.32 -21.16
N THR A 68 -12.24 0.40 -21.62
CA THR A 68 -12.66 0.41 -23.03
C THR A 68 -12.33 1.75 -23.72
N ASN A 69 -11.20 2.38 -23.35
CA ASN A 69 -10.73 3.57 -24.04
C ASN A 69 -9.84 3.13 -25.19
N LYS A 70 -10.17 3.58 -26.42
CA LYS A 70 -9.29 3.47 -27.59
C LYS A 70 -7.97 4.18 -27.27
N MET A 71 -6.98 3.41 -26.82
CA MET A 71 -5.62 3.89 -26.58
C MET A 71 -4.80 3.78 -27.86
N SER A 72 -3.79 4.63 -27.99
CA SER A 72 -2.79 4.47 -29.03
C SER A 72 -2.06 3.13 -28.83
N ARG A 73 -1.70 2.44 -29.92
CA ARG A 73 -0.91 1.19 -29.88
C ARG A 73 0.38 1.33 -29.05
N GLU A 74 0.95 2.53 -29.00
CA GLU A 74 2.20 2.80 -28.29
C GLU A 74 1.99 2.86 -26.77
N GLU A 75 0.88 3.45 -26.33
CA GLU A 75 0.51 3.50 -24.91
C GLU A 75 0.06 2.13 -24.40
N GLU A 76 -0.64 1.36 -25.24
CA GLU A 76 -1.00 -0.03 -24.97
C GLU A 76 0.25 -0.89 -24.77
N ARG A 77 1.24 -0.77 -25.66
CA ARG A 77 2.50 -1.51 -25.57
C ARG A 77 3.31 -1.14 -24.32
N LYS A 78 3.38 0.14 -23.96
CA LYS A 78 4.05 0.60 -22.71
C LYS A 78 3.35 0.06 -21.47
N ARG A 79 2.01 0.05 -21.44
CA ARG A 79 1.26 -0.54 -20.32
C ARG A 79 1.49 -2.05 -20.23
N LEU A 80 1.39 -2.77 -21.34
CA LEU A 80 1.59 -4.22 -21.38
C LEU A 80 2.98 -4.66 -20.91
N GLN A 81 4.02 -3.89 -21.21
CA GLN A 81 5.40 -4.18 -20.75
C GLN A 81 5.56 -4.09 -19.22
N GLY A 82 4.82 -3.21 -18.55
CA GLY A 82 4.86 -3.06 -17.08
C GLY A 82 3.89 -3.97 -16.32
N VAL A 83 2.85 -4.51 -16.97
CA VAL A 83 1.83 -5.33 -16.28
C VAL A 83 2.43 -6.59 -15.64
N GLY A 84 3.41 -7.22 -16.30
CA GLY A 84 4.05 -8.42 -15.78
C GLY A 84 4.85 -8.17 -14.50
N SER A 85 5.59 -7.07 -14.42
CA SER A 85 6.40 -6.74 -13.25
C SER A 85 5.53 -6.40 -12.04
N VAL A 86 4.47 -5.60 -12.24
CA VAL A 86 3.60 -5.20 -11.14
C VAL A 86 2.81 -6.40 -10.57
N LYS A 87 2.38 -7.33 -11.43
CA LYS A 87 1.76 -8.59 -10.96
C LYS A 87 2.73 -9.44 -10.14
N ARG A 88 4.01 -9.49 -10.54
CA ARG A 88 5.05 -10.18 -9.78
C ARG A 88 5.24 -9.53 -8.41
N ASP A 89 5.36 -8.21 -8.35
CA ASP A 89 5.54 -7.48 -7.09
C ASP A 89 4.39 -7.78 -6.10
N ALA A 90 3.14 -7.82 -6.59
CA ALA A 90 1.98 -8.20 -5.77
C ALA A 90 2.07 -9.64 -5.24
N SER A 91 2.51 -10.60 -6.06
CA SER A 91 2.76 -11.98 -5.60
C SER A 91 3.87 -12.04 -4.55
N VAL A 92 4.97 -11.29 -4.72
CA VAL A 92 6.06 -11.26 -3.73
C VAL A 92 5.56 -10.72 -2.40
N TRP A 93 4.69 -9.69 -2.41
CA TRP A 93 4.07 -9.19 -1.18
C TRP A 93 3.17 -10.23 -0.50
N GLU A 94 2.35 -10.94 -1.27
CA GLU A 94 1.48 -11.99 -0.77
C GLU A 94 2.28 -13.13 -0.11
N ASP A 95 3.33 -13.62 -0.77
CA ASP A 95 4.22 -14.65 -0.24
C ASP A 95 4.90 -14.18 1.05
N PHE A 96 5.52 -12.99 1.01
CA PHE A 96 6.20 -12.40 2.17
C PHE A 96 5.28 -12.24 3.37
N LEU A 97 4.08 -11.67 3.18
CA LEU A 97 3.12 -11.46 4.26
C LEU A 97 2.55 -12.77 4.78
N THR A 98 2.35 -13.77 3.91
CA THR A 98 1.92 -15.11 4.33
C THR A 98 2.94 -15.76 5.27
N ASP A 99 4.23 -15.61 4.99
CA ASP A 99 5.27 -16.13 5.87
C ASP A 99 5.34 -15.35 7.19
N LEU A 100 5.15 -14.03 7.17
CA LEU A 100 5.03 -13.26 8.41
C LEU A 100 3.80 -13.65 9.24
N VAL A 101 2.64 -13.93 8.65
CA VAL A 101 1.48 -14.40 9.42
C VAL A 101 1.80 -15.72 10.13
N LYS A 102 2.56 -16.63 9.50
CA LYS A 102 2.98 -17.88 10.15
C LYS A 102 3.96 -17.63 11.30
N GLU A 103 4.87 -16.68 11.16
CA GLU A 103 5.88 -16.34 12.17
C GLU A 103 5.28 -15.57 13.36
N PHE A 104 4.44 -14.56 13.09
CA PHE A 104 3.91 -13.63 14.09
C PHE A 104 2.50 -14.02 14.60
N GLY A 105 1.86 -15.02 13.99
CA GLY A 105 0.56 -15.53 14.38
C GLY A 105 -0.55 -14.47 14.28
N THR A 106 -1.50 -14.52 15.23
CA THR A 106 -2.70 -13.66 15.24
C THR A 106 -2.44 -12.16 15.46
N VAL A 107 -1.18 -11.77 15.68
CA VAL A 107 -0.79 -10.37 15.81
C VAL A 107 -0.78 -9.67 14.45
N LEU A 108 -0.39 -10.37 13.38
CA LEU A 108 -0.30 -9.82 12.03
C LEU A 108 -1.36 -10.45 11.13
N ASP A 109 -2.16 -9.59 10.51
CA ASP A 109 -3.08 -9.96 9.44
C ASP A 109 -2.75 -9.14 8.18
N PHE A 110 -3.16 -9.62 7.00
CA PHE A 110 -3.06 -8.83 5.78
C PHE A 110 -4.26 -9.00 4.84
N GLN A 111 -4.42 -8.04 3.93
CA GLN A 111 -5.46 -8.02 2.91
C GLN A 111 -4.88 -7.53 1.58
N MET A 112 -5.08 -8.31 0.53
CA MET A 112 -4.82 -7.90 -0.85
C MET A 112 -6.08 -7.17 -1.36
N VAL A 113 -5.96 -5.88 -1.67
CA VAL A 113 -7.07 -4.97 -1.96
C VAL A 113 -7.03 -4.57 -3.43
N ALA A 114 -8.14 -4.75 -4.15
CA ALA A 114 -8.23 -4.26 -5.53
C ALA A 114 -7.98 -2.73 -5.58
N PRO A 115 -7.23 -2.22 -6.58
CA PRO A 115 -7.05 -0.80 -6.80
C PRO A 115 -8.40 -0.10 -6.83
N LYS A 116 -8.54 1.15 -6.41
CA LYS A 116 -9.82 1.87 -6.59
C LYS A 116 -9.88 2.51 -7.97
N ASN A 117 -11.06 2.53 -8.60
CA ASN A 117 -11.28 3.26 -9.86
C ASN A 117 -11.42 4.77 -9.60
N ASN A 118 -10.35 5.39 -9.10
CA ASN A 118 -10.32 6.83 -8.88
C ASN A 118 -9.78 7.52 -10.13
N LYS A 119 -10.66 8.26 -10.83
CA LYS A 119 -10.30 9.05 -12.02
C LYS A 119 -9.39 10.24 -11.69
N THR A 120 -9.35 10.68 -10.43
CA THR A 120 -8.57 11.85 -9.99
C THR A 120 -7.71 11.45 -8.79
N LYS A 121 -6.38 11.53 -8.95
CA LYS A 121 -5.43 11.32 -7.85
C LYS A 121 -5.49 12.49 -6.88
N LEU A 122 -5.32 12.22 -5.59
CA LEU A 122 -5.33 13.27 -4.56
C LEU A 122 -4.08 14.15 -4.68
N SER A 123 -4.29 15.46 -4.74
CA SER A 123 -3.21 16.43 -4.59
C SER A 123 -2.70 16.45 -3.14
N SER A 124 -1.47 16.94 -2.94
CA SER A 124 -0.90 17.08 -1.59
C SER A 124 -1.77 17.97 -0.67
N ASN A 125 -2.40 19.01 -1.23
CA ASN A 125 -3.26 19.92 -0.47
C ASN A 125 -4.56 19.25 -0.04
N GLN A 126 -5.21 18.51 -0.95
CA GLN A 126 -6.40 17.72 -0.62
C GLN A 126 -6.07 16.64 0.40
N PHE A 127 -4.94 15.96 0.24
CA PHE A 127 -4.49 14.94 1.19
C PHE A 127 -4.30 15.53 2.59
N ASN A 128 -3.58 16.65 2.72
CA ASN A 128 -3.42 17.33 4.00
C ASN A 128 -4.77 17.77 4.60
N ALA A 129 -5.70 18.29 3.79
CA ALA A 129 -7.02 18.69 4.27
C ALA A 129 -7.81 17.51 4.87
N TYR A 130 -7.69 16.31 4.30
CA TYR A 130 -8.36 15.11 4.82
C TYR A 130 -7.64 14.48 6.01
N THR A 131 -6.31 14.36 5.94
CA THR A 131 -5.52 13.53 6.86
C THR A 131 -4.80 14.32 7.94
N ARG A 132 -4.78 15.66 7.82
CA ARG A 132 -3.97 16.60 8.62
C ARG A 132 -2.47 16.34 8.53
N TRP A 133 -2.02 15.61 7.52
CA TRP A 133 -0.61 15.34 7.29
C TRP A 133 0.07 16.54 6.62
N ASN A 134 0.85 17.28 7.40
CA ASN A 134 1.51 18.51 6.98
C ASN A 134 2.92 18.31 6.40
N ARG A 135 3.42 17.07 6.32
CA ARG A 135 4.73 16.76 5.74
C ARG A 135 4.64 16.52 4.24
N ARG A 136 5.78 16.54 3.56
CA ARG A 136 5.87 16.23 2.14
C ARG A 136 5.33 14.83 1.86
N THR A 137 4.58 14.69 0.77
CA THR A 137 4.09 13.40 0.27
C THR A 137 4.36 13.29 -1.22
N ASN A 138 4.51 12.06 -1.69
CA ASN A 138 4.48 11.73 -3.10
C ASN A 138 3.17 11.02 -3.43
N GLU A 139 2.94 10.73 -4.70
CA GLU A 139 1.71 10.09 -5.17
C GLU A 139 1.52 8.68 -4.57
N HIS A 140 2.53 7.82 -4.69
CA HIS A 140 2.51 6.44 -4.17
C HIS A 140 2.22 6.37 -2.67
N GLY A 141 2.84 7.24 -1.88
CA GLY A 141 2.61 7.33 -0.44
C GLY A 141 1.17 7.77 -0.12
N ARG A 142 0.61 8.71 -0.89
CA ARG A 142 -0.80 9.10 -0.73
C ARG A 142 -1.74 7.94 -1.10
N ASP A 143 -1.47 7.23 -2.18
CA ASP A 143 -2.29 6.09 -2.61
C ASP A 143 -2.25 4.97 -1.55
N ALA A 144 -1.07 4.64 -1.02
CA ALA A 144 -0.90 3.74 0.11
C ALA A 144 -1.66 4.20 1.37
N ALA A 145 -1.58 5.49 1.70
CA ALA A 145 -2.30 6.06 2.85
C ALA A 145 -3.81 5.95 2.70
N MET A 146 -4.36 6.11 1.50
CA MET A 146 -5.79 5.97 1.25
C MET A 146 -6.32 4.53 1.37
N LEU A 147 -5.44 3.52 1.39
CA LEU A 147 -5.83 2.13 1.68
C LEU A 147 -6.22 1.93 3.15
N VAL A 148 -5.63 2.71 4.06
CA VAL A 148 -5.74 2.54 5.52
C VAL A 148 -6.38 3.73 6.24
N PHE A 149 -6.58 4.86 5.55
CA PHE A 149 -7.20 6.03 6.15
C PHE A 149 -8.61 5.75 6.67
N GLY A 150 -8.86 6.05 7.95
CA GLY A 150 -10.18 5.97 8.57
C GLY A 150 -10.57 4.62 9.16
N PHE A 151 -9.66 3.62 9.15
CA PHE A 151 -9.82 2.37 9.89
C PHE A 151 -9.59 2.54 11.41
#